data_AF-W7F4L9-F1
#
_entry.id   AF-W7F4L9-F1
#
_cell.length_a   1.000
_cell.length_b   1.000
_cell.length_c   1.000
_cell.angle_alpha   90.00
_cell.angle_beta   90.00
_cell.angle_gamma   90.00
#
_symmetry.space_group_name_H-M   'P 1'
#
loop_
_entity.id
_entity.type
_entity.pdbx_description
1 polymer ?
#
loop_
_entity_poly.entity_id
_entity_poly.type
_entity_poly.pdbx_seq_one_letter_code
_entity_poly.pdbx_strand_id
1 'polypeptide(L)'
;MRIHYINMFLFSLMFNILLNVNKNHYNTTIHTPNTTKIPTTRLLCECELYARSNYNNDPEMKQVMDNFHHQTQQRFHQYEERMIKNRKQCKEQCEKDIQKLILKEKVEKELKEKLSALQIHISTHDIPTCVCEKSVADKTEKFCLKCGYGLGGALTAWEIFGYTGIYGWANYAALLAHEAGVKAGIKAVLDMFSLYPGLKQFPTVDFSKIINATNFDRPVELVNIIKGLSNKLCDSSSAKVFCSFPKMEKGQSLVNFVNSASQSGIMEAANVQGPKVSFIKATTADLSYNMIVSGITIFVIVLVMVIIYLILRYRKKKKMKKKLQYIKLLKE
;
A
#
# COMPACT_ATOMS: atom_id res chain seq x y z
N MET A 1 -2.57 6.74 -33.64
CA MET A 1 -2.85 8.16 -33.30
C MET A 1 -4.03 8.37 -32.33
N ARG A 2 -5.04 7.49 -32.22
CA ARG A 2 -6.19 7.70 -31.29
C ARG A 2 -5.91 7.45 -29.80
N ILE A 3 -4.95 6.59 -29.45
CA ILE A 3 -4.62 6.27 -28.04
C ILE A 3 -3.79 7.38 -27.36
N HIS A 4 -2.97 8.11 -28.12
CA HIS A 4 -2.20 9.22 -27.58
C HIS A 4 -3.06 10.42 -27.19
N TYR A 5 -4.23 10.61 -27.83
CA TYR A 5 -5.17 11.66 -27.47
C TYR A 5 -5.84 11.39 -26.12
N ILE A 6 -6.18 10.14 -25.80
CA ILE A 6 -6.79 9.76 -24.51
C ILE A 6 -5.79 9.96 -23.37
N ASN A 7 -4.53 9.55 -23.55
CA ASN A 7 -3.47 9.78 -22.56
C ASN A 7 -3.13 11.26 -22.36
N MET A 8 -3.19 12.08 -23.43
CA MET A 8 -2.96 13.52 -23.32
C MET A 8 -4.13 14.24 -22.64
N PHE A 9 -5.37 13.77 -22.86
CA PHE A 9 -6.58 14.29 -22.23
C PHE A 9 -6.64 13.94 -20.72
N LEU A 10 -6.25 12.72 -20.35
CA LEU A 10 -6.13 12.30 -18.95
C LEU A 10 -5.03 13.06 -18.21
N PHE A 11 -3.88 13.32 -18.87
CA PHE A 11 -2.82 14.17 -18.31
C PHE A 11 -3.29 15.62 -18.10
N SER A 12 -4.04 16.18 -19.04
CA SER A 12 -4.63 17.52 -18.94
C SER A 12 -5.65 17.61 -17.80
N LEU A 13 -6.49 16.59 -17.62
CA LEU A 13 -7.49 16.54 -16.56
C LEU A 13 -6.82 16.49 -15.17
N MET A 14 -5.79 15.66 -15.01
CA MET A 14 -5.04 15.54 -13.75
C MET A 14 -4.25 16.81 -13.41
N PHE A 15 -3.69 17.49 -14.41
CA PHE A 15 -3.00 18.77 -14.20
C PHE A 15 -3.95 19.91 -13.81
N ASN A 16 -5.17 19.93 -14.36
CA ASN A 16 -6.19 20.90 -13.99
C ASN A 16 -6.71 20.69 -12.56
N ILE A 17 -6.84 19.45 -12.10
CA ILE A 17 -7.20 19.14 -10.70
C ILE A 17 -6.08 19.60 -9.75
N LEU A 18 -4.81 19.38 -10.10
CA LEU A 18 -3.65 19.82 -9.32
C LEU A 18 -3.56 21.36 -9.22
N LEU A 19 -3.83 22.07 -10.32
CA LEU A 19 -3.84 23.54 -10.33
C LEU A 19 -5.01 24.14 -9.55
N ASN A 20 -6.14 23.44 -9.44
CA ASN A 20 -7.29 23.93 -8.69
C ASN A 20 -7.12 23.77 -7.17
N VAL A 21 -6.35 22.75 -6.72
CA VAL A 21 -5.97 22.59 -5.31
C VAL A 21 -4.97 23.67 -4.86
N ASN A 22 -4.11 24.14 -5.77
CA ASN A 22 -3.09 25.14 -5.47
C ASN A 22 -3.58 26.60 -5.49
N LYS A 23 -4.83 26.87 -5.89
CA LYS A 23 -5.41 28.23 -5.86
C LYS A 23 -5.73 28.75 -4.46
N ASN A 24 -5.73 27.89 -3.44
CA ASN A 24 -6.11 28.27 -2.09
C ASN A 24 -4.94 28.56 -1.15
N HIS A 25 -3.70 28.55 -1.65
CA HIS A 25 -2.55 28.97 -0.85
C HIS A 25 -1.60 29.86 -1.65
N TYR A 26 -1.01 30.80 -0.91
CA TYR A 26 0.08 31.72 -1.25
C TYR A 26 -0.19 32.85 -2.29
N ASN A 27 -0.73 33.97 -1.78
CA ASN A 27 -0.31 35.28 -2.27
C ASN A 27 1.11 35.55 -1.75
N THR A 28 2.12 35.34 -2.59
CA THR A 28 3.48 35.84 -2.32
C THR A 28 3.84 36.85 -3.40
N THR A 29 3.76 38.12 -3.04
CA THR A 29 4.13 39.28 -3.85
C THR A 29 5.63 39.21 -4.16
N ILE A 30 5.99 39.02 -5.43
CA ILE A 30 7.39 39.06 -5.89
C ILE A 30 7.66 40.44 -6.51
N HIS A 31 8.53 41.22 -5.86
CA HIS A 31 9.10 42.42 -6.45
C HIS A 31 10.02 42.05 -7.63
N THR A 32 9.72 42.61 -8.81
CA THR A 32 10.54 42.53 -10.03
C THR A 32 11.73 43.47 -9.97
N PRO A 33 12.98 43.02 -10.18
CA PRO A 33 14.06 43.89 -10.60
C PRO A 33 14.09 43.97 -12.13
N ASN A 34 13.95 45.19 -12.66
CA ASN A 34 14.19 45.48 -14.08
C ASN A 34 15.68 45.33 -14.37
N THR A 35 16.07 44.33 -15.15
CA THR A 35 17.38 44.31 -15.81
C THR A 35 17.25 43.79 -17.24
N THR A 36 17.71 44.63 -18.15
CA THR A 36 17.66 44.53 -19.61
C THR A 36 18.44 43.31 -20.12
N LYS A 37 17.86 42.55 -21.05
CA LYS A 37 18.47 41.38 -21.68
C LYS A 37 19.59 41.79 -22.65
N ILE A 38 20.81 41.29 -22.42
CA ILE A 38 21.90 41.28 -23.41
C ILE A 38 21.83 39.94 -24.17
N PRO A 39 21.82 39.92 -25.52
CA PRO A 39 21.78 38.68 -26.29
C PRO A 39 23.16 38.00 -26.33
N THR A 40 23.25 36.75 -25.88
CA THR A 40 24.46 35.92 -25.95
C THR A 40 24.48 35.08 -27.23
N THR A 41 24.83 35.70 -28.35
CA THR A 41 25.31 34.98 -29.54
C THR A 41 26.84 35.02 -29.54
N ARG A 42 27.48 34.11 -28.81
CA ARG A 42 28.92 33.82 -28.98
C ARG A 42 29.07 32.74 -30.05
N LEU A 43 29.35 33.17 -31.28
CA LEU A 43 29.92 32.32 -32.32
C LEU A 43 31.37 32.00 -31.91
N LEU A 44 31.71 30.72 -31.82
CA LEU A 44 33.10 30.28 -31.67
C LEU A 44 33.76 30.38 -33.06
N CYS A 45 34.39 31.52 -33.35
CA CYS A 45 35.42 31.56 -34.38
C CYS A 45 36.67 30.86 -33.85
N GLU A 46 37.10 29.78 -34.51
CA GLU A 46 38.47 29.28 -34.39
C GLU A 46 39.39 30.31 -35.03
N CYS A 47 39.96 31.20 -34.22
CA CYS A 47 41.11 32.00 -34.62
C CYS A 47 42.37 31.20 -34.29
N GLU A 48 43.06 30.69 -35.32
CA GLU A 48 44.46 30.25 -35.21
C GLU A 48 45.36 31.49 -35.03
N LEU A 49 45.41 32.06 -33.83
CA LEU A 49 46.25 33.25 -33.53
C LEU A 49 47.51 32.96 -32.72
N TYR A 50 47.88 31.70 -32.51
CA TYR A 50 49.15 31.36 -31.86
C TYR A 50 49.95 30.36 -32.69
N ALA A 51 50.68 30.91 -33.65
CA ALA A 51 51.88 30.28 -34.17
C ALA A 51 52.86 30.03 -33.01
N ARG A 52 53.10 28.74 -32.74
CA ARG A 52 54.19 28.11 -31.98
C ARG A 52 55.23 29.04 -31.34
N SER A 53 54.89 29.71 -30.23
CA SER A 53 55.87 30.25 -29.30
C SER A 53 56.44 29.08 -28.48
N ASN A 54 57.76 28.97 -28.48
CA ASN A 54 58.50 27.91 -27.82
C ASN A 54 58.55 28.17 -26.30
N TYR A 55 57.41 27.96 -25.62
CA TYR A 55 57.21 28.19 -24.18
C TYR A 55 58.02 27.27 -23.26
N ASN A 56 58.78 26.32 -23.81
CA ASN A 56 59.54 25.36 -23.01
C ASN A 56 60.80 25.95 -22.34
N ASN A 57 61.25 27.14 -22.76
CA ASN A 57 62.49 27.75 -22.28
C ASN A 57 62.30 29.02 -21.43
N ASP A 58 61.05 29.39 -21.15
CA ASP A 58 60.75 30.55 -20.29
C ASP A 58 60.86 30.14 -18.80
N PRO A 59 61.77 30.77 -18.02
CA PRO A 59 61.99 30.40 -16.62
C PRO A 59 60.75 30.58 -15.74
N GLU A 60 59.89 31.58 -16.02
CA GLU A 60 58.65 31.78 -15.26
C GLU A 60 57.62 30.70 -15.57
N MET A 61 57.47 30.32 -16.85
CA MET A 61 56.57 29.24 -17.27
C MET A 61 57.01 27.89 -16.68
N LYS A 62 58.31 27.65 -16.61
CA LYS A 62 58.88 26.43 -16.01
C LYS A 62 58.56 26.34 -14.52
N GLN A 63 58.68 27.45 -13.79
CA GLN A 63 58.34 27.50 -12.37
C GLN A 63 56.83 27.28 -12.10
N VAL A 64 55.96 27.85 -12.94
CA VAL A 64 54.51 27.63 -12.85
C VAL A 64 54.16 26.17 -13.16
N MET A 65 54.79 25.57 -14.17
CA MET A 65 54.57 24.16 -14.50
C MET A 65 55.08 23.21 -13.41
N ASP A 66 56.25 23.48 -12.81
CA ASP A 66 56.77 22.68 -11.71
C ASP A 66 55.85 22.76 -10.47
N ASN A 67 55.35 23.95 -10.14
CA ASN A 67 54.42 24.12 -9.02
C ASN A 67 53.06 23.46 -9.30
N PHE A 68 52.56 23.54 -10.53
CA PHE A 68 51.36 22.82 -10.96
C PHE A 68 51.57 21.31 -10.89
N HIS A 69 52.72 20.79 -11.35
CA HIS A 69 53.06 19.38 -11.26
C HIS A 69 53.13 18.90 -9.82
N HIS A 70 53.75 19.67 -8.91
CA HIS A 70 53.86 19.31 -7.50
C HIS A 70 52.49 19.23 -6.80
N GLN A 71 51.59 20.21 -7.07
CA GLN A 71 50.23 20.20 -6.53
C GLN A 71 49.39 19.07 -7.14
N THR A 72 49.54 18.83 -8.44
CA THR A 72 48.80 17.79 -9.16
C THR A 72 49.22 16.40 -8.67
N GLN A 73 50.52 16.17 -8.46
CA GLN A 73 51.07 14.93 -7.91
C GLN A 73 50.53 14.65 -6.50
N GLN A 74 50.48 15.67 -5.62
CA GLN A 74 49.91 15.50 -4.28
C GLN A 74 48.42 15.14 -4.32
N ARG A 75 47.64 15.78 -5.21
CA ARG A 75 46.22 15.43 -5.40
C ARG A 75 46.03 14.02 -5.95
N PHE A 76 46.92 13.57 -6.83
CA PHE A 76 46.88 12.20 -7.35
C PHE A 76 47.10 11.17 -6.25
N HIS A 77 48.10 11.37 -5.38
CA HIS A 77 48.33 10.48 -4.24
C HIS A 77 47.12 10.46 -3.28
N GLN A 78 46.56 11.61 -2.93
CA GLN A 78 45.36 11.69 -2.08
C GLN A 78 44.10 11.07 -2.73
N TYR A 79 44.00 11.13 -4.06
CA TYR A 79 42.93 10.48 -4.80
C TYR A 79 43.10 8.95 -4.82
N GLU A 80 44.34 8.48 -5.02
CA GLU A 80 44.68 7.06 -5.03
C GLU A 80 44.45 6.41 -3.66
N GLU A 81 44.85 7.06 -2.56
CA GLU A 81 44.56 6.57 -1.21
C GLU A 81 43.06 6.47 -0.92
N ARG A 82 42.28 7.48 -1.30
CA ARG A 82 40.81 7.44 -1.17
C ARG A 82 40.20 6.33 -2.02
N MET A 83 40.69 6.15 -3.25
CA MET A 83 40.28 5.08 -4.14
C MET A 83 40.56 3.70 -3.53
N ILE A 84 41.75 3.49 -2.95
CA ILE A 84 42.13 2.23 -2.29
C ILE A 84 41.25 1.98 -1.06
N LYS A 85 41.03 2.99 -0.21
CA LYS A 85 40.18 2.88 0.99
C LYS A 85 38.74 2.51 0.63
N ASN A 86 38.15 3.20 -0.34
CA ASN A 86 36.78 2.95 -0.78
C ASN A 86 36.65 1.57 -1.44
N ARG A 87 37.67 1.12 -2.19
CA ARG A 87 37.71 -0.25 -2.75
C ARG A 87 37.77 -1.32 -1.67
N LYS A 88 38.54 -1.12 -0.60
CA LYS A 88 38.59 -2.06 0.54
C LYS A 88 37.23 -2.16 1.24
N GLN A 89 36.62 -1.01 1.55
CA GLN A 89 35.28 -0.97 2.17
C GLN A 89 34.20 -1.64 1.30
N CYS A 90 34.23 -1.43 -0.02
CA CYS A 90 33.30 -2.06 -0.94
C CYS A 90 33.50 -3.58 -1.01
N LYS A 91 34.75 -4.08 -0.98
CA LYS A 91 35.04 -5.51 -0.91
C LYS A 91 34.53 -6.14 0.38
N GLU A 92 34.81 -5.53 1.54
CA GLU A 92 34.32 -6.01 2.85
C GLU A 92 32.80 -6.03 2.92
N GLN A 93 32.13 -5.00 2.38
CA GLN A 93 30.67 -4.95 2.32
C GLN A 93 30.11 -6.06 1.40
N CYS A 94 30.72 -6.27 0.24
CA CYS A 94 30.35 -7.33 -0.69
C CYS A 94 30.50 -8.73 -0.05
N GLU A 95 31.61 -8.99 0.66
CA GLU A 95 31.82 -10.26 1.36
C GLU A 95 30.78 -10.49 2.46
N LYS A 96 30.43 -9.45 3.24
CA LYS A 96 29.35 -9.52 4.24
C LYS A 96 27.98 -9.80 3.60
N ASP A 97 27.67 -9.14 2.49
CA ASP A 97 26.41 -9.33 1.78
C ASP A 97 26.33 -10.72 1.14
N ILE A 98 27.44 -11.26 0.61
CA ILE A 98 27.55 -12.64 0.12
C ILE A 98 27.37 -13.63 1.27
N GLN A 99 28.03 -13.46 2.41
CA GLN A 99 27.83 -14.32 3.58
C GLN A 99 26.37 -14.29 4.07
N LYS A 100 25.74 -13.13 4.06
CA LYS A 100 24.33 -12.97 4.42
C LYS A 100 23.40 -13.66 3.42
N LEU A 101 23.70 -13.59 2.13
CA LEU A 101 22.98 -14.32 1.08
C LEU A 101 23.13 -15.84 1.24
N ILE A 102 24.33 -16.35 1.46
CA ILE A 102 24.58 -17.78 1.69
C ILE A 102 23.83 -18.27 2.95
N LEU A 103 23.87 -17.50 4.04
CA LEU A 103 23.15 -17.85 5.27
C LEU A 103 21.64 -17.86 5.04
N LYS A 104 21.12 -16.88 4.30
CA LYS A 104 19.70 -16.80 3.93
C LYS A 104 19.29 -17.97 3.04
N GLU A 105 20.07 -18.31 2.02
CA GLU A 105 19.84 -19.47 1.17
C GLU A 105 19.89 -20.78 1.96
N LYS A 106 20.77 -20.91 2.95
CA LYS A 106 20.84 -22.09 3.82
C LYS A 106 19.58 -22.27 4.68
N VAL A 107 19.07 -21.18 5.28
CA VAL A 107 17.81 -21.20 6.05
C VAL A 107 16.62 -21.45 5.14
N GLU A 108 16.55 -20.80 3.97
CA GLU A 108 15.50 -21.06 2.98
C GLU A 108 15.52 -22.49 2.48
N LYS A 109 16.71 -23.09 2.30
CA LYS A 109 16.85 -24.50 1.92
C LYS A 109 16.38 -25.44 3.02
N GLU A 110 16.76 -25.23 4.29
CA GLU A 110 16.27 -26.03 5.42
C GLU A 110 14.75 -25.91 5.59
N LEU A 111 14.20 -24.71 5.43
CA LEU A 111 12.76 -24.46 5.52
C LEU A 111 12.02 -25.10 4.34
N LYS A 112 12.59 -25.02 3.13
CA LYS A 112 12.06 -25.67 1.93
C LYS A 112 12.11 -27.18 2.04
N GLU A 113 13.18 -27.78 2.56
CA GLU A 113 13.27 -29.23 2.80
C GLU A 113 12.21 -29.70 3.80
N LYS A 114 11.99 -28.95 4.90
CA LYS A 114 10.91 -29.22 5.87
C LYS A 114 9.52 -29.08 5.27
N LEU A 115 9.30 -28.11 4.37
CA LEU A 115 8.03 -27.90 3.70
C LEU A 115 7.81 -28.88 2.54
N SER A 116 8.86 -29.30 1.84
CA SER A 116 8.81 -30.27 0.74
C SER A 116 8.63 -31.71 1.24
N ALA A 117 9.10 -32.02 2.46
CA ALA A 117 8.73 -33.26 3.14
C ALA A 117 7.22 -33.38 3.39
N LEU A 118 6.50 -32.25 3.41
CA LEU A 118 5.03 -32.19 3.53
C LEU A 118 4.30 -32.13 2.18
N GLN A 119 4.99 -31.89 1.07
CA GLN A 119 4.35 -31.55 -0.20
C GLN A 119 5.01 -32.30 -1.36
N ILE A 120 4.44 -33.46 -1.66
CA ILE A 120 4.89 -34.34 -2.74
C ILE A 120 4.37 -33.83 -4.10
N HIS A 121 5.33 -33.62 -4.99
CA HIS A 121 5.29 -33.59 -6.47
C HIS A 121 4.47 -32.51 -7.19
N ILE A 122 5.17 -31.53 -7.80
CA ILE A 122 5.01 -31.15 -9.22
C ILE A 122 6.38 -30.67 -9.76
N SER A 123 6.93 -31.36 -10.76
CA SER A 123 8.22 -31.05 -11.40
C SER A 123 8.09 -29.95 -12.46
N THR A 124 8.92 -28.91 -12.36
CA THR A 124 9.12 -27.89 -13.39
C THR A 124 10.39 -28.20 -14.19
N HIS A 125 10.26 -29.07 -15.18
CA HIS A 125 11.26 -29.22 -16.25
C HIS A 125 10.56 -28.85 -17.54
N ASP A 126 10.80 -27.63 -18.02
CA ASP A 126 10.75 -27.22 -19.43
C ASP A 126 10.98 -25.69 -19.52
N ILE A 127 12.24 -25.25 -19.38
CA ILE A 127 12.64 -23.91 -19.84
C ILE A 127 13.97 -24.06 -20.59
N PRO A 128 13.96 -24.03 -21.94
CA PRO A 128 15.17 -24.16 -22.72
C PRO A 128 15.95 -22.84 -22.76
N THR A 129 17.24 -22.95 -22.50
CA THR A 129 18.26 -21.91 -22.62
C THR A 129 18.47 -21.54 -24.10
N CYS A 130 18.11 -20.31 -24.49
CA CYS A 130 18.37 -19.79 -25.83
C CYS A 130 19.64 -18.91 -25.85
N VAL A 131 20.61 -19.37 -26.64
CA VAL A 131 21.80 -18.60 -27.08
C VAL A 131 21.36 -17.56 -28.13
N CYS A 132 21.88 -16.33 -28.05
CA CYS A 132 21.69 -15.32 -29.11
C CYS A 132 22.97 -14.51 -29.35
N GLU A 133 23.54 -14.73 -30.53
CA GLU A 133 24.59 -13.94 -31.13
C GLU A 133 24.03 -12.62 -31.71
N LYS A 134 24.81 -11.55 -31.50
CA LYS A 134 24.63 -10.12 -31.88
C LYS A 134 23.63 -9.27 -31.08
N SER A 135 24.26 -8.39 -30.28
CA SER A 135 23.78 -7.15 -29.65
C SER A 135 22.67 -7.31 -28.61
N VAL A 136 23.03 -7.93 -27.48
CA VAL A 136 22.20 -8.06 -26.27
C VAL A 136 21.55 -6.73 -25.86
N ALA A 137 22.21 -5.58 -26.06
CA ALA A 137 21.70 -4.28 -25.63
C ALA A 137 20.52 -3.71 -26.43
N ASP A 138 20.46 -3.91 -27.76
CA ASP A 138 19.39 -3.32 -28.59
C ASP A 138 18.09 -4.16 -28.54
N LYS A 139 18.23 -5.49 -28.39
CA LYS A 139 17.12 -6.43 -28.24
C LYS A 139 16.50 -6.39 -26.83
N THR A 140 17.32 -6.31 -25.78
CA THR A 140 16.84 -6.18 -24.39
C THR A 140 16.13 -4.85 -24.15
N GLU A 141 16.57 -3.76 -24.80
CA GLU A 141 15.89 -2.45 -24.65
C GLU A 141 14.48 -2.44 -25.27
N LYS A 142 14.32 -3.09 -26.43
CA LYS A 142 13.01 -3.23 -27.11
C LYS A 142 12.08 -4.20 -26.37
N PHE A 143 12.65 -5.22 -25.72
CA PHE A 143 11.94 -6.14 -24.85
C PHE A 143 11.53 -5.46 -23.54
N CYS A 144 12.41 -4.73 -22.85
CA CYS A 144 12.08 -3.95 -21.65
C CYS A 144 11.02 -2.87 -21.89
N LEU A 145 11.01 -2.21 -23.06
CA LEU A 145 9.95 -1.26 -23.41
C LEU A 145 8.60 -1.93 -23.70
N LYS A 146 8.60 -3.16 -24.25
CA LYS A 146 7.38 -3.97 -24.39
C LYS A 146 6.93 -4.58 -23.06
N CYS A 147 7.87 -4.96 -22.19
CA CYS A 147 7.61 -5.51 -20.85
C CYS A 147 7.18 -4.43 -19.84
N GLY A 148 7.65 -3.18 -20.02
CA GLY A 148 7.18 -2.00 -19.29
C GLY A 148 5.71 -1.66 -19.56
N TYR A 149 5.19 -1.97 -20.75
CA TYR A 149 3.75 -1.94 -21.02
C TYR A 149 3.01 -3.08 -20.28
N GLY A 150 3.66 -4.22 -20.03
CA GLY A 150 3.14 -5.31 -19.18
C GLY A 150 3.15 -5.00 -17.68
N LEU A 151 4.09 -4.16 -17.21
CA LEU A 151 4.12 -3.65 -15.83
C LEU A 151 2.92 -2.73 -15.50
N GLY A 152 2.25 -2.16 -16.52
CA GLY A 152 0.94 -1.55 -16.35
C GLY A 152 -0.11 -2.54 -15.80
N GLY A 153 0.04 -3.85 -16.07
CA GLY A 153 -0.78 -4.91 -15.48
C GLY A 153 -0.30 -5.38 -14.10
N ALA A 154 0.95 -5.11 -13.72
CA ALA A 154 1.46 -5.42 -12.38
C ALA A 154 0.98 -4.40 -11.33
N LEU A 155 0.79 -3.13 -11.72
CA LEU A 155 0.13 -2.12 -10.88
C LEU A 155 -1.31 -2.54 -10.56
N THR A 156 -2.04 -3.06 -11.56
CA THR A 156 -3.40 -3.56 -11.32
C THR A 156 -3.41 -4.76 -10.38
N ALA A 157 -2.41 -5.66 -10.43
CA ALA A 157 -2.36 -6.81 -9.53
C ALA A 157 -2.14 -6.41 -8.06
N TRP A 158 -1.20 -5.51 -7.76
CA TRP A 158 -0.93 -5.07 -6.38
C TRP A 158 -2.11 -4.28 -5.79
N GLU A 159 -2.75 -3.43 -6.61
CA GLU A 159 -3.96 -2.70 -6.21
C GLU A 159 -5.14 -3.66 -5.95
N ILE A 160 -5.32 -4.70 -6.77
CA ILE A 160 -6.43 -5.66 -6.63
C ILE A 160 -6.22 -6.58 -5.40
N PHE A 161 -5.01 -7.05 -5.13
CA PHE A 161 -4.74 -7.94 -3.99
C PHE A 161 -4.70 -7.20 -2.64
N GLY A 162 -4.25 -5.94 -2.63
CA GLY A 162 -4.26 -5.09 -1.43
C GLY A 162 -5.69 -4.69 -1.03
N TYR A 163 -6.50 -4.24 -1.99
CA TYR A 163 -7.90 -3.87 -1.73
C TYR A 163 -8.71 -5.07 -1.25
N THR A 164 -8.68 -6.21 -1.96
CA THR A 164 -9.51 -7.37 -1.60
C THR A 164 -9.21 -7.93 -0.22
N GLY A 165 -7.96 -7.87 0.23
CA GLY A 165 -7.57 -8.23 1.60
C GLY A 165 -8.26 -7.35 2.65
N ILE A 166 -8.12 -6.03 2.55
CA ILE A 166 -8.61 -5.08 3.56
C ILE A 166 -10.13 -5.22 3.77
N TYR A 167 -10.89 -5.32 2.68
CA TYR A 167 -12.35 -5.50 2.78
C TYR A 167 -12.73 -6.89 3.33
N GLY A 168 -11.95 -7.93 3.03
CA GLY A 168 -12.13 -9.26 3.63
C GLY A 168 -11.98 -9.23 5.15
N TRP A 169 -10.91 -8.58 5.64
CA TRP A 169 -10.68 -8.40 7.07
C TRP A 169 -11.76 -7.53 7.73
N ALA A 170 -12.20 -6.46 7.07
CA ALA A 170 -13.28 -5.60 7.57
C ALA A 170 -14.61 -6.36 7.70
N ASN A 171 -14.96 -7.19 6.72
CA ASN A 171 -16.17 -8.00 6.76
C ASN A 171 -16.11 -9.05 7.88
N TYR A 172 -14.97 -9.73 8.04
CA TYR A 172 -14.78 -10.70 9.12
C TYR A 172 -14.86 -10.02 10.50
N ALA A 173 -14.21 -8.86 10.67
CA ALA A 173 -14.28 -8.09 11.89
C ALA A 173 -15.70 -7.57 12.20
N ALA A 174 -16.46 -7.18 11.18
CA ALA A 174 -17.86 -6.76 11.35
C ALA A 174 -18.75 -7.93 11.81
N LEU A 175 -18.48 -9.14 11.32
CA LEU A 175 -19.17 -10.37 11.74
C LEU A 175 -18.91 -10.68 13.22
N LEU A 176 -17.64 -10.60 13.66
CA LEU A 176 -17.27 -10.74 15.07
C LEU A 176 -17.88 -9.63 15.96
N ALA A 177 -17.94 -8.39 15.46
CA ALA A 177 -18.59 -7.29 16.17
C ALA A 177 -20.09 -7.54 16.36
N HIS A 178 -20.76 -8.07 15.33
CA HIS A 178 -22.16 -8.46 15.39
C HIS A 178 -22.40 -9.60 16.39
N GLU A 179 -21.60 -10.68 16.35
CA GLU A 179 -21.70 -11.78 17.31
C GLU A 179 -21.53 -11.30 18.76
N ALA A 180 -20.58 -10.39 18.99
CA ALA A 180 -20.38 -9.78 20.30
C ALA A 180 -21.58 -8.93 20.76
N GLY A 181 -22.19 -8.18 19.83
CA GLY A 181 -23.43 -7.43 20.08
C GLY A 181 -24.59 -8.34 20.44
N VAL A 182 -24.84 -9.37 19.64
CA VAL A 182 -25.90 -10.36 19.88
C VAL A 182 -25.73 -11.05 21.23
N LYS A 183 -24.50 -11.46 21.58
CA LYS A 183 -24.22 -12.07 22.89
C LYS A 183 -24.54 -11.13 24.05
N ALA A 184 -24.21 -9.85 23.92
CA ALA A 184 -24.53 -8.83 24.92
C ALA A 184 -26.04 -8.58 25.02
N GLY A 185 -26.74 -8.50 23.88
CA GLY A 185 -28.19 -8.36 23.82
C GLY A 185 -28.94 -9.52 24.46
N ILE A 186 -28.56 -10.77 24.14
CA ILE A 186 -29.14 -11.97 24.77
C ILE A 186 -28.94 -11.92 26.28
N LYS A 187 -27.73 -11.55 26.75
CA LYS A 187 -27.45 -11.43 28.18
C LYS A 187 -28.37 -10.41 28.86
N ALA A 188 -28.55 -9.22 28.27
CA ALA A 188 -29.44 -8.21 28.81
C ALA A 188 -30.90 -8.67 28.90
N VAL A 189 -31.38 -9.41 27.88
CA VAL A 189 -32.72 -10.03 27.93
C VAL A 189 -32.79 -11.05 29.06
N LEU A 190 -31.80 -11.93 29.19
CA LEU A 190 -31.77 -12.94 30.27
C LEU A 190 -31.74 -12.31 31.66
N ASP A 191 -30.96 -11.25 31.84
CA ASP A 191 -30.89 -10.50 33.10
C ASP A 191 -32.28 -9.92 33.44
N MET A 192 -33.01 -9.39 32.46
CA MET A 192 -34.35 -8.88 32.69
C MET A 192 -35.36 -10.01 32.96
N PHE A 193 -35.29 -11.11 32.22
CA PHE A 193 -36.12 -12.31 32.43
C PHE A 193 -35.86 -12.97 33.79
N SER A 194 -34.67 -12.85 34.37
CA SER A 194 -34.38 -13.33 35.72
C SER A 194 -35.24 -12.64 36.79
N LEU A 195 -35.72 -11.43 36.49
CA LEU A 195 -36.62 -10.64 37.34
C LEU A 195 -38.11 -10.92 37.06
N TYR A 196 -38.42 -11.87 36.17
CA TYR A 196 -39.80 -12.19 35.82
C TYR A 196 -40.60 -12.62 37.05
N PRO A 197 -41.80 -12.03 37.31
CA PRO A 197 -42.57 -12.32 38.50
C PRO A 197 -42.91 -13.80 38.66
N GLY A 198 -42.58 -14.36 39.83
CA GLY A 198 -42.87 -15.76 40.14
C GLY A 198 -41.92 -16.78 39.52
N LEU A 199 -40.88 -16.37 38.76
CA LEU A 199 -39.92 -17.30 38.15
C LEU A 199 -39.20 -18.18 39.19
N LYS A 200 -38.89 -17.64 40.37
CA LYS A 200 -38.23 -18.38 41.47
C LYS A 200 -39.02 -19.62 41.94
N GLN A 201 -40.32 -19.69 41.63
CA GLN A 201 -41.18 -20.83 41.97
C GLN A 201 -40.98 -22.01 41.01
N PHE A 202 -40.28 -21.81 39.90
CA PHE A 202 -40.04 -22.80 38.85
C PHE A 202 -38.54 -22.88 38.52
N PRO A 203 -37.71 -23.47 39.40
CA PRO A 203 -36.26 -23.58 39.19
C PRO A 203 -35.88 -24.44 37.97
N THR A 204 -36.82 -25.22 37.43
CA THR A 204 -36.63 -26.00 36.19
C THR A 204 -36.67 -25.16 34.92
N VAL A 205 -37.15 -23.91 34.99
CA VAL A 205 -37.23 -23.02 33.84
C VAL A 205 -35.92 -22.27 33.68
N ASP A 206 -35.23 -22.57 32.60
CA ASP A 206 -33.97 -21.92 32.24
C ASP A 206 -34.15 -21.19 30.90
N PHE A 207 -34.30 -19.87 30.96
CA PHE A 207 -34.45 -19.03 29.78
C PHE A 207 -33.19 -19.02 28.89
N SER A 208 -32.01 -19.35 29.43
CA SER A 208 -30.77 -19.37 28.64
C SER A 208 -30.77 -20.43 27.53
N LYS A 209 -31.59 -21.48 27.67
CA LYS A 209 -31.76 -22.53 26.66
C LYS A 209 -32.82 -22.18 25.60
N ILE A 210 -33.64 -21.17 25.87
CA ILE A 210 -34.82 -20.84 25.06
C ILE A 210 -34.57 -19.54 24.29
N ILE A 211 -33.93 -18.56 24.92
CA ILE A 211 -33.61 -17.26 24.32
C ILE A 211 -32.27 -17.37 23.59
N ASN A 212 -32.25 -16.94 22.33
CA ASN A 212 -31.11 -17.07 21.43
C ASN A 212 -31.04 -15.88 20.46
N ALA A 213 -30.10 -15.95 19.52
CA ALA A 213 -29.83 -14.90 18.54
C ALA A 213 -31.02 -14.59 17.60
N THR A 214 -32.00 -15.48 17.45
CA THR A 214 -33.10 -15.30 16.51
C THR A 214 -34.36 -14.71 17.13
N ASN A 215 -34.46 -14.71 18.47
CA ASN A 215 -35.71 -14.35 19.17
C ASN A 215 -35.56 -13.24 20.22
N PHE A 216 -34.34 -12.93 20.69
CA PHE A 216 -34.14 -11.95 21.77
C PHE A 216 -34.62 -10.52 21.41
N ASP A 217 -34.59 -10.19 20.12
CA ASP A 217 -35.01 -8.92 19.53
C ASP A 217 -36.47 -8.95 19.02
N ARG A 218 -37.21 -10.05 19.27
CA ARG A 218 -38.58 -10.26 18.77
C ARG A 218 -39.57 -10.37 19.93
N PRO A 219 -40.22 -9.25 20.32
CA PRO A 219 -41.14 -9.26 21.45
C PRO A 219 -42.30 -10.26 21.31
N VAL A 220 -42.84 -10.43 20.09
CA VAL A 220 -43.96 -11.36 19.84
C VAL A 220 -43.54 -12.81 20.08
N GLU A 221 -42.35 -13.21 19.65
CA GLU A 221 -41.84 -14.56 19.88
C GLU A 221 -41.60 -14.83 21.37
N LEU A 222 -41.00 -13.85 22.07
CA LEU A 222 -40.79 -13.91 23.51
C LEU A 222 -42.09 -14.01 24.31
N VAL A 223 -43.14 -13.28 23.91
CA VAL A 223 -44.49 -13.41 24.50
C VAL A 223 -45.03 -14.83 24.30
N ASN A 224 -44.89 -15.40 23.10
CA ASN A 224 -45.36 -16.74 22.79
C ASN A 224 -44.61 -17.81 23.60
N ILE A 225 -43.30 -17.63 23.81
CA ILE A 225 -42.48 -18.49 24.67
C ILE A 225 -43.05 -18.52 26.10
N ILE A 226 -43.30 -17.34 26.70
CA ILE A 226 -43.83 -17.26 28.07
C ILE A 226 -45.24 -17.86 28.15
N LYS A 227 -46.11 -17.59 27.17
CA LYS A 227 -47.45 -18.20 27.11
C LYS A 227 -47.39 -19.72 27.00
N GLY A 228 -46.51 -20.25 26.16
CA GLY A 228 -46.29 -21.69 26.02
C GLY A 228 -45.77 -22.34 27.31
N LEU A 229 -44.82 -21.70 27.98
CA LEU A 229 -44.33 -22.13 29.29
C LEU A 229 -45.42 -22.09 30.35
N SER A 230 -46.21 -21.01 30.39
CA SER A 230 -47.33 -20.87 31.31
C SER A 230 -48.36 -21.98 31.09
N ASN A 231 -48.75 -22.27 29.85
CA ASN A 231 -49.69 -23.35 29.56
C ASN A 231 -49.17 -24.74 29.96
N LYS A 232 -47.85 -24.96 29.94
CA LYS A 232 -47.23 -26.24 30.30
C LYS A 232 -47.04 -26.41 31.81
N LEU A 233 -46.77 -25.32 32.53
CA LEU A 233 -46.37 -25.33 33.94
C LEU A 233 -47.48 -24.94 34.90
N CYS A 234 -48.51 -24.26 34.41
CA CYS A 234 -49.63 -23.79 35.21
C CYS A 234 -50.83 -24.71 34.98
N ASP A 235 -51.26 -25.40 36.03
CA ASP A 235 -52.59 -26.02 36.05
C ASP A 235 -53.68 -24.91 36.04
N SER A 236 -54.95 -25.31 35.96
CA SER A 236 -56.11 -24.40 35.96
C SER A 236 -56.16 -23.42 37.14
N SER A 237 -55.32 -23.60 38.18
CA SER A 237 -55.21 -22.71 39.33
C SER A 237 -54.25 -21.53 39.09
N SER A 238 -54.82 -20.31 39.15
CA SER A 238 -54.14 -19.01 39.05
C SER A 238 -53.40 -18.58 40.32
N ALA A 239 -53.23 -19.46 41.32
CA ALA A 239 -52.68 -19.08 42.63
C ALA A 239 -51.20 -18.66 42.58
N LYS A 240 -50.43 -19.14 41.59
CA LYS A 240 -49.01 -18.82 41.45
C LYS A 240 -48.81 -17.53 40.66
N VAL A 241 -47.94 -16.64 41.15
CA VAL A 241 -47.63 -15.32 40.55
C VAL A 241 -47.17 -15.45 39.09
N PHE A 242 -46.37 -16.48 38.78
CA PHE A 242 -45.92 -16.77 37.41
C PHE A 242 -47.09 -17.01 36.43
N CYS A 243 -48.16 -17.65 36.93
CA CYS A 243 -49.32 -18.09 36.15
C CYS A 243 -50.39 -17.01 36.03
N SER A 244 -50.47 -16.10 37.01
CA SER A 244 -51.39 -14.96 36.97
C SER A 244 -50.83 -13.80 36.14
N PHE A 245 -49.50 -13.60 36.11
CA PHE A 245 -48.86 -12.49 35.41
C PHE A 245 -49.23 -12.36 33.92
N PRO A 246 -49.24 -13.43 33.09
CA PRO A 246 -49.71 -13.37 31.70
C PRO A 246 -51.17 -12.95 31.52
N LYS A 247 -51.99 -13.10 32.57
CA LYS A 247 -53.42 -12.80 32.56
C LYS A 247 -53.73 -11.41 33.14
N MET A 248 -52.77 -10.77 33.80
CA MET A 248 -52.94 -9.43 34.38
C MET A 248 -53.18 -8.40 33.28
N GLU A 249 -54.09 -7.45 33.55
CA GLU A 249 -54.43 -6.36 32.62
C GLU A 249 -54.74 -6.84 31.20
N LYS A 250 -55.46 -7.97 31.07
CA LYS A 250 -55.75 -8.61 29.76
C LYS A 250 -54.50 -8.97 28.94
N GLY A 251 -53.36 -9.21 29.61
CA GLY A 251 -52.08 -9.56 29.00
C GLY A 251 -51.15 -8.37 28.74
N GLN A 252 -51.56 -7.14 29.05
CA GLN A 252 -50.76 -5.94 28.81
C GLN A 252 -49.46 -5.94 29.62
N SER A 253 -49.50 -6.37 30.89
CA SER A 253 -48.33 -6.38 31.77
C SER A 253 -47.21 -7.30 31.23
N LEU A 254 -47.59 -8.46 30.67
CA LEU A 254 -46.66 -9.36 30.00
C LEU A 254 -46.04 -8.73 28.76
N VAL A 255 -46.86 -8.14 27.91
CA VAL A 255 -46.40 -7.48 26.67
C VAL A 255 -45.44 -6.34 27.01
N ASN A 256 -45.74 -5.52 28.02
CA ASN A 256 -44.88 -4.41 28.45
C ASN A 256 -43.55 -4.90 29.02
N PHE A 257 -43.56 -5.96 29.83
CA PHE A 257 -42.34 -6.58 30.35
C PHE A 257 -41.45 -7.10 29.22
N VAL A 258 -42.04 -7.87 28.29
CA VAL A 258 -41.31 -8.47 27.17
C VAL A 258 -40.79 -7.41 26.20
N ASN A 259 -41.58 -6.37 25.92
CA ASN A 259 -41.13 -5.25 25.11
C ASN A 259 -39.94 -4.55 25.76
N SER A 260 -39.99 -4.28 27.07
CA SER A 260 -38.88 -3.68 27.79
C SER A 260 -37.63 -4.55 27.76
N ALA A 261 -37.78 -5.87 27.94
CA ALA A 261 -36.68 -6.81 27.87
C ALA A 261 -36.03 -6.85 26.49
N SER A 262 -36.85 -6.99 25.44
CA SER A 262 -36.37 -7.00 24.06
C SER A 262 -35.69 -5.68 23.69
N GLN A 263 -36.25 -4.53 24.10
CA GLN A 263 -35.63 -3.22 23.88
C GLN A 263 -34.31 -3.06 24.62
N SER A 264 -34.21 -3.54 25.85
CA SER A 264 -32.93 -3.59 26.58
C SER A 264 -31.90 -4.45 25.86
N GLY A 265 -32.32 -5.60 25.30
CA GLY A 265 -31.48 -6.46 24.47
C GLY A 265 -30.98 -5.78 23.19
N ILE A 266 -31.87 -5.11 22.46
CA ILE A 266 -31.54 -4.37 21.24
C ILE A 266 -30.58 -3.23 21.55
N MET A 267 -30.84 -2.48 22.62
CA MET A 267 -30.00 -1.36 23.04
C MET A 267 -28.60 -1.83 23.43
N GLU A 268 -28.48 -2.88 24.24
CA GLU A 268 -27.19 -3.40 24.65
C GLU A 268 -26.40 -4.01 23.48
N ALA A 269 -27.09 -4.70 22.56
CA ALA A 269 -26.49 -5.20 21.34
C ALA A 269 -25.93 -4.05 20.48
N ALA A 270 -26.69 -2.98 20.31
CA ALA A 270 -26.26 -1.79 19.59
C ALA A 270 -25.09 -1.05 20.28
N ASN A 271 -25.12 -0.95 21.62
CA ASN A 271 -24.06 -0.31 22.40
C ASN A 271 -22.72 -1.04 22.29
N VAL A 272 -22.73 -2.37 22.20
CA VAL A 272 -21.51 -3.17 22.03
C VAL A 272 -21.06 -3.23 20.57
N GLN A 273 -21.99 -3.36 19.63
CA GLN A 273 -21.68 -3.49 18.20
C GLN A 273 -21.27 -2.15 17.58
N GLY A 274 -22.00 -1.07 17.87
CA GLY A 274 -21.84 0.24 17.25
C GLY A 274 -20.40 0.79 17.31
N PRO A 275 -19.77 0.88 18.49
CA PRO A 275 -18.39 1.35 18.64
C PRO A 275 -17.37 0.48 17.90
N LYS A 276 -17.59 -0.84 17.85
CA LYS A 276 -16.69 -1.76 17.14
C LYS A 276 -16.78 -1.58 15.64
N VAL A 277 -18.01 -1.47 15.11
CA VAL A 277 -18.24 -1.25 13.67
C VAL A 277 -17.72 0.12 13.24
N SER A 278 -17.91 1.17 14.05
CA SER A 278 -17.36 2.50 13.75
C SER A 278 -15.84 2.50 13.73
N PHE A 279 -15.19 1.82 14.69
CA PHE A 279 -13.75 1.63 14.71
C PHE A 279 -13.25 0.90 13.46
N ILE A 280 -13.87 -0.24 13.09
CA ILE A 280 -13.52 -0.99 11.87
C ILE A 280 -13.62 -0.10 10.63
N LYS A 281 -14.71 0.68 10.51
CA LYS A 281 -14.90 1.60 9.37
C LYS A 281 -13.82 2.67 9.32
N ALA A 282 -13.46 3.26 10.45
CA ALA A 282 -12.41 4.28 10.53
C ALA A 282 -11.04 3.69 10.15
N THR A 283 -10.67 2.54 10.71
CA THR A 283 -9.40 1.86 10.39
C THR A 283 -9.32 1.44 8.92
N THR A 284 -10.42 0.93 8.36
CA THR A 284 -10.50 0.54 6.95
C THR A 284 -10.31 1.74 6.03
N ALA A 285 -10.94 2.88 6.37
CA ALA A 285 -10.80 4.13 5.61
C ALA A 285 -9.37 4.67 5.66
N ASP A 286 -8.74 4.66 6.84
CA ASP A 286 -7.36 5.11 7.02
C ASP A 286 -6.37 4.23 6.24
N LEU A 287 -6.51 2.89 6.33
CA LEU A 287 -5.66 1.98 5.58
C LEU A 287 -5.81 2.16 4.06
N SER A 288 -7.05 2.37 3.60
CA SER A 288 -7.35 2.63 2.19
C SER A 288 -6.71 3.93 1.72
N TYR A 289 -6.79 4.99 2.51
CA TYR A 289 -6.16 6.27 2.20
C TYR A 289 -4.64 6.14 2.11
N ASN A 290 -4.01 5.52 3.12
CA ASN A 290 -2.56 5.31 3.15
C ASN A 290 -2.08 4.44 1.96
N MET A 291 -2.86 3.43 1.56
CA MET A 291 -2.55 2.62 0.39
C MET A 291 -2.64 3.42 -0.92
N ILE A 292 -3.66 4.28 -1.08
CA ILE A 292 -3.80 5.16 -2.25
C ILE A 292 -2.62 6.14 -2.33
N VAL A 293 -2.26 6.79 -1.21
CA VAL A 293 -1.14 7.74 -1.16
C VAL A 293 0.18 7.04 -1.49
N SER A 294 0.40 5.83 -0.97
CA SER A 294 1.56 5.00 -1.29
C SER A 294 1.63 4.67 -2.79
N GLY A 295 0.51 4.24 -3.38
CA GLY A 295 0.40 3.94 -4.81
C GLY A 295 0.73 5.13 -5.71
N ILE A 296 0.17 6.31 -5.40
CA ILE A 296 0.47 7.55 -6.13
C ILE A 296 1.96 7.90 -6.02
N THR A 297 2.55 7.76 -4.83
CA THR A 297 3.98 8.07 -4.62
C THR A 297 4.88 7.17 -5.46
N ILE A 298 4.60 5.86 -5.50
CA ILE A 298 5.35 4.90 -6.33
C ILE A 298 5.19 5.24 -7.82
N PHE A 299 3.97 5.57 -8.25
CA PHE A 299 3.69 5.93 -9.64
C PHE A 299 4.49 7.17 -10.08
N VAL A 300 4.57 8.21 -9.24
CA VAL A 300 5.37 9.41 -9.51
C VAL A 300 6.87 9.07 -9.63
N ILE A 301 7.41 8.24 -8.75
CA ILE A 301 8.83 7.81 -8.81
C ILE A 301 9.11 7.07 -10.13
N VAL A 302 8.24 6.13 -10.52
CA VAL A 302 8.39 5.40 -11.77
C VAL A 302 8.32 6.33 -12.98
N LEU A 303 7.39 7.30 -12.99
CA LEU A 303 7.30 8.30 -14.06
C LEU A 303 8.59 9.12 -14.20
N VAL A 304 9.17 9.60 -13.09
CA VAL A 304 10.43 10.34 -13.10
C VAL A 304 11.57 9.49 -13.67
N MET A 305 11.67 8.23 -13.24
CA MET A 305 12.69 7.29 -13.76
C MET A 305 12.53 7.05 -15.26
N VAL A 306 11.30 6.93 -15.76
CA VAL A 306 11.02 6.79 -17.21
C VAL A 306 11.42 8.05 -17.97
N ILE A 307 11.11 9.25 -17.47
CA ILE A 307 11.49 10.52 -18.11
C ILE A 307 13.02 10.63 -18.20
N ILE A 308 13.73 10.38 -17.10
CA ILE A 308 15.20 10.41 -17.07
C ILE A 308 15.77 9.39 -18.07
N TYR A 309 15.23 8.17 -18.08
CA TYR A 309 15.63 7.13 -19.02
C TYR A 309 15.43 7.56 -20.49
N LEU A 310 14.28 8.16 -20.83
CA LEU A 310 14.01 8.66 -22.18
C LEU A 310 14.99 9.77 -22.60
N ILE A 311 15.33 10.70 -21.69
CA ILE A 311 16.32 11.75 -21.94
C ILE A 311 17.70 11.14 -22.19
N LEU A 312 18.15 10.22 -21.34
CA LEU A 312 19.43 9.54 -21.48
C LEU A 312 19.52 8.74 -22.78
N ARG A 313 18.44 8.05 -23.15
CA ARG A 313 18.33 7.30 -24.40
C ARG A 313 18.42 8.22 -25.62
N TYR A 314 17.69 9.33 -25.59
CA TYR A 314 17.75 10.34 -26.65
C TYR A 314 19.17 10.89 -26.84
N ARG A 315 19.87 11.21 -25.75
CA ARG A 315 21.27 11.68 -25.78
C ARG A 315 22.22 10.61 -26.34
N LYS A 316 22.07 9.33 -25.95
CA LYS A 316 22.86 8.21 -26.49
C LYS A 316 22.67 8.06 -28.00
N LYS A 317 21.42 8.06 -28.49
CA LYS A 317 21.14 7.98 -29.94
C LYS A 317 21.74 9.14 -30.72
N LYS A 318 21.64 10.37 -30.22
CA LYS A 318 22.26 11.54 -30.84
C LYS A 318 23.78 11.42 -30.93
N LYS A 319 24.44 10.92 -29.87
CA LYS A 319 25.90 10.68 -29.85
C LYS A 319 26.32 9.62 -30.88
N MET A 320 25.57 8.53 -31.01
CA MET A 320 25.87 7.48 -32.00
C MET A 320 25.70 7.95 -33.44
N LYS A 321 24.65 8.73 -33.74
CA LYS A 321 24.46 9.32 -35.08
C LYS A 321 25.63 10.24 -35.47
N LYS A 322 26.08 11.10 -34.54
CA LYS A 322 27.27 11.95 -34.76
C LYS A 322 28.53 11.12 -35.05
N LYS A 323 28.80 10.08 -34.25
CA LYS A 323 29.95 9.18 -34.49
C LYS A 323 29.92 8.53 -35.87
N LEU A 324 28.74 8.10 -36.33
CA LEU A 324 28.59 7.47 -37.64
C LEU A 324 28.91 8.43 -38.79
N GLN A 325 28.57 9.72 -38.64
CA GLN A 325 28.92 10.77 -39.61
C GLN A 325 30.43 11.01 -39.68
N TYR A 326 31.12 11.10 -38.53
CA TYR A 326 32.58 11.26 -38.51
C TYR A 326 33.32 10.07 -39.13
N ILE A 327 32.86 8.82 -38.90
CA ILE A 327 33.47 7.62 -39.50
C ILE A 327 33.32 7.62 -41.03
N LYS A 328 32.22 8.15 -41.56
CA LYS A 328 32.03 8.27 -43.01
C LYS A 328 32.99 9.27 -43.64
N LEU A 329 33.16 10.44 -43.01
CA LEU A 329 34.08 11.48 -43.49
C LEU A 329 35.56 11.05 -43.48
N LEU A 330 35.95 10.16 -42.57
CA LEU A 330 37.34 9.65 -42.47
C LEU A 330 37.66 8.54 -43.48
N LYS A 331 36.67 8.04 -44.23
CA LYS A 331 36.84 6.97 -45.22
C LYS A 331 36.90 7.47 -46.66
N GLU A 332 36.54 8.74 -46.89
CA GLU A 332 36.75 9.45 -48.16
C GLU A 332 38.13 10.12 -48.15
#